data_AF-A0A1I1X5L6-F1
#
_entry.id   AF-A0A1I1X5L6-F1
#
_cell.length_a   1.000
_cell.length_b   1.000
_cell.length_c   1.000
_cell.angle_alpha   90.00
_cell.angle_beta   90.00
_cell.angle_gamma   90.00
#
_symmetry.space_group_name_H-M   'P 1'
#
loop_
_entity.id
_entity.type
_entity.pdbx_description
1 polymer ?
#
loop_
_entity_poly.entity_id
_entity_poly.type
_entity_poly.pdbx_seq_one_letter_code
_entity_poly.pdbx_strand_id
1 'polypeptide(L)'
;MKIRSFLFLIVLITGISCKLTNDSPDHVFNTIGLNANKIPSNFERVFKEFRQHKANGTLQLPTEDGKSMKKATCVEVVKFAYANTFKEDIRRIKNLNPTEEAEPIIKAGIELFEYVDEIQNKDFMVIAKMIDEGKSDEEIDAAAKQLDDTKGIILDEKQSKMMDLLLPYADANGVEYRKF
;
A
#
# COMPACT_ATOMS: atom_id res chain seq x y z
N MET A 1 -24.61 27.68 -62.05
CA MET A 1 -23.53 26.95 -61.33
C MET A 1 -22.66 27.99 -60.62
N LYS A 2 -22.69 28.07 -59.28
CA LYS A 2 -21.58 28.56 -58.44
C LYS A 2 -21.93 28.30 -56.96
N ILE A 3 -20.96 27.69 -56.29
CA ILE A 3 -21.03 26.88 -55.08
C ILE A 3 -21.33 27.74 -53.84
N ARG A 4 -22.28 27.27 -53.01
CA ARG A 4 -22.52 27.79 -51.65
C ARG A 4 -21.30 27.46 -50.80
N SER A 5 -20.57 28.47 -50.31
CA SER A 5 -19.51 28.27 -49.33
C SER A 5 -20.14 27.91 -47.99
N PHE A 6 -20.05 26.63 -47.62
CA PHE A 6 -20.36 26.14 -46.29
C PHE A 6 -19.09 26.32 -45.45
N LEU A 7 -19.04 27.37 -44.61
CA LEU A 7 -17.97 27.53 -43.64
C LEU A 7 -18.18 26.49 -42.52
N PHE A 8 -17.49 25.35 -42.63
CA PHE A 8 -17.37 24.40 -41.54
C PHE A 8 -16.42 25.00 -40.49
N LEU A 9 -16.99 25.59 -39.44
CA LEU A 9 -16.26 25.91 -38.22
C LEU A 9 -16.03 24.60 -37.46
N ILE A 10 -14.91 23.93 -37.72
CA ILE A 10 -14.45 22.78 -36.93
C ILE A 10 -14.01 23.33 -35.58
N VAL A 11 -14.90 23.18 -34.60
CA VAL A 11 -14.61 23.33 -33.18
C VAL A 11 -13.66 22.19 -32.78
N LEU A 12 -12.36 22.47 -32.80
CA LEU A 12 -11.34 21.65 -32.17
C LEU A 12 -11.39 21.91 -30.65
N ILE A 13 -12.35 21.29 -29.96
CA ILE A 13 -12.19 21.01 -28.53
C ILE A 13 -11.21 19.84 -28.46
N THR A 14 -9.92 20.17 -28.46
CA THR A 14 -8.93 19.21 -28.00
C THR A 14 -9.20 19.00 -26.51
N GLY A 15 -9.66 17.80 -26.17
CA GLY A 15 -9.73 17.35 -24.79
C GLY A 15 -8.32 17.20 -24.25
N ILE A 16 -7.70 18.31 -23.85
CA ILE A 16 -6.61 18.26 -22.89
C ILE A 16 -7.30 17.85 -21.60
N SER A 17 -7.24 16.57 -21.27
CA SER A 17 -7.54 16.12 -19.91
C SER A 17 -6.65 16.93 -18.98
N CYS A 18 -7.26 17.84 -18.23
CA CYS A 18 -6.58 18.73 -17.30
C CYS A 18 -5.89 17.90 -16.21
N LYS A 19 -4.60 17.59 -16.38
CA LYS A 19 -3.63 17.61 -15.28
C LYS A 19 -3.03 19.02 -15.13
N LEU A 20 -3.85 20.05 -15.31
CA LEU A 20 -3.42 21.46 -15.29
C LEU A 20 -3.27 22.03 -13.86
N THR A 21 -3.68 21.26 -12.85
CA THR A 21 -3.54 21.61 -11.44
C THR A 21 -2.74 20.52 -10.74
N ASN A 22 -1.81 20.93 -9.88
CA ASN A 22 -1.12 20.00 -8.99
C ASN A 22 -2.11 19.42 -7.97
N ASP A 23 -1.81 18.22 -7.49
CA ASP A 23 -2.58 17.61 -6.41
C ASP A 23 -2.49 18.45 -5.13
N SER A 24 -3.61 18.56 -4.41
CA SER A 24 -3.65 19.35 -3.18
C SER A 24 -2.79 18.71 -2.09
N PRO A 25 -2.28 19.51 -1.14
CA PRO A 25 -1.58 19.00 0.04
C PRO A 25 -2.36 17.91 0.79
N ASP A 26 -3.68 18.08 0.97
CA ASP A 26 -4.55 17.05 1.54
C ASP A 26 -4.55 15.75 0.74
N HIS A 27 -4.59 15.84 -0.60
CA HIS A 27 -4.61 14.65 -1.44
C HIS A 27 -3.28 13.89 -1.36
N VAL A 28 -2.15 14.60 -1.32
CA VAL A 28 -0.83 14.01 -1.11
C VAL A 28 -0.76 13.33 0.27
N PHE A 29 -1.18 14.03 1.33
CA PHE A 29 -1.19 13.50 2.70
C PHE A 29 -2.05 12.26 2.87
N ASN A 30 -3.28 12.29 2.35
CA ASN A 30 -4.20 11.16 2.44
C ASN A 30 -3.71 9.95 1.63
N THR A 31 -3.12 10.19 0.46
CA THR A 31 -2.65 9.11 -0.43
C THR A 31 -1.42 8.41 0.12
N ILE A 32 -0.50 9.13 0.76
CA ILE A 32 0.76 8.57 1.27
C ILE A 32 0.67 8.26 2.77
N GLY A 33 0.32 9.25 3.59
CA GLY A 33 0.35 9.16 5.04
C GLY A 33 -0.71 8.20 5.60
N LEU A 34 -1.98 8.39 5.26
CA LEU A 34 -3.04 7.53 5.82
C LEU A 34 -2.93 6.08 5.35
N ASN A 35 -2.51 5.85 4.10
CA ASN A 35 -2.32 4.50 3.59
C ASN A 35 -1.12 3.78 4.22
N ALA A 36 -0.11 4.50 4.73
CA ALA A 36 1.01 3.90 5.44
C ALA A 36 0.56 3.21 6.75
N ASN A 37 -0.59 3.58 7.33
CA ASN A 37 -1.16 2.90 8.49
C ASN A 37 -1.59 1.45 8.22
N LYS A 38 -1.67 1.03 6.95
CA LYS A 38 -1.90 -0.39 6.58
C LYS A 38 -0.66 -1.25 6.80
N ILE A 39 0.51 -0.65 6.95
CA ILE A 39 1.78 -1.35 7.16
C ILE A 39 1.82 -1.83 8.61
N PRO A 40 1.97 -3.14 8.86
CA PRO A 40 2.04 -3.65 10.22
C PRO A 40 3.34 -3.18 10.89
N SER A 41 3.22 -2.62 12.10
CA SER A 41 4.34 -2.11 12.89
C SER A 41 5.25 -3.18 13.52
N ASN A 42 4.90 -4.46 13.35
CA ASN A 42 5.61 -5.61 13.92
C ASN A 42 5.15 -6.86 13.17
N PHE A 43 6.06 -7.55 12.49
CA PHE A 43 5.73 -8.72 11.68
C PHE A 43 5.53 -9.97 12.52
N GLU A 44 6.29 -10.16 13.61
CA GLU A 44 6.10 -11.27 14.55
C GLU A 44 4.65 -11.39 15.05
N ARG A 45 4.04 -10.26 15.41
CA ARG A 45 2.64 -10.19 15.83
C ARG A 45 1.69 -10.74 14.76
N VAL A 46 1.92 -10.42 13.48
CA VAL A 46 1.09 -10.90 12.37
C VAL A 46 1.10 -12.43 12.30
N PHE A 47 2.28 -13.06 12.41
CA PHE A 47 2.37 -14.51 12.34
C PHE A 47 1.87 -15.21 13.60
N LYS A 48 1.98 -14.57 14.76
CA LYS A 48 1.33 -15.03 15.99
C LYS A 48 -0.19 -15.06 15.84
N GLU A 49 -0.79 -14.01 15.28
CA GLU A 49 -2.24 -13.95 14.99
C GLU A 49 -2.65 -15.05 14.01
N PHE A 50 -1.87 -15.29 12.95
CA PHE A 50 -2.14 -16.37 11.99
C PHE A 50 -2.16 -17.76 12.65
N ARG A 51 -1.16 -18.05 13.49
CA ARG A 51 -1.12 -19.32 14.26
C ARG A 51 -2.34 -19.45 15.17
N GLN A 52 -2.71 -18.38 15.89
CA GLN A 52 -3.89 -18.39 16.75
C GLN A 52 -5.19 -18.64 15.96
N HIS A 53 -5.38 -17.95 14.85
CA HIS A 53 -6.56 -18.14 14.00
C HIS A 53 -6.64 -19.56 13.43
N LYS A 54 -5.49 -20.11 13.02
CA LYS A 54 -5.39 -21.49 12.53
C LYS A 54 -5.71 -22.51 13.63
N ALA A 55 -5.09 -22.38 14.80
CA ALA A 55 -5.33 -23.27 15.94
C ALA A 55 -6.81 -23.26 16.38
N ASN A 56 -7.44 -22.08 16.33
CA ASN A 56 -8.85 -21.91 16.67
C ASN A 56 -9.81 -22.33 15.54
N GLY A 57 -9.32 -22.74 14.36
CA GLY A 57 -10.16 -23.09 13.21
C GLY A 57 -10.93 -21.90 12.60
N THR A 58 -10.50 -20.67 12.90
CA THR A 58 -11.14 -19.42 12.47
C THR A 58 -10.51 -18.80 11.23
N LEU A 59 -9.41 -19.38 10.72
CA LEU A 59 -8.79 -18.93 9.49
C LEU A 59 -9.69 -19.22 8.29
N GLN A 60 -10.34 -18.18 7.77
CA GLN A 60 -11.34 -18.30 6.71
C GLN A 60 -11.20 -17.16 5.71
N LEU A 61 -11.60 -17.43 4.46
CA LEU A 61 -11.67 -16.45 3.39
C LEU A 61 -13.06 -16.51 2.73
N PRO A 62 -13.53 -15.40 2.14
CA PRO A 62 -14.73 -15.44 1.33
C PRO A 62 -14.57 -16.42 0.15
N THR A 63 -15.66 -17.10 -0.21
CA THR A 63 -15.74 -17.86 -1.47
C THR A 63 -15.68 -16.92 -2.67
N GLU A 64 -15.39 -17.45 -3.86
CA GLU A 64 -15.25 -16.64 -5.09
C GLU A 64 -16.52 -15.84 -5.42
N ASP A 65 -17.70 -16.35 -5.03
CA ASP A 65 -18.99 -15.67 -5.19
C ASP A 65 -19.30 -14.64 -4.07
N GLY A 66 -18.44 -14.54 -3.05
CA GLY A 66 -18.57 -13.63 -1.92
C GLY A 66 -19.73 -13.95 -0.96
N LYS A 67 -20.44 -15.07 -1.12
CA LYS A 67 -21.67 -15.38 -0.36
C LYS A 67 -21.44 -16.19 0.90
N SER A 68 -20.28 -16.83 1.02
CA SER A 68 -19.95 -17.68 2.16
C SER A 68 -18.47 -17.61 2.49
N MET A 69 -18.08 -18.25 3.61
CA MET A 69 -16.70 -18.35 4.04
C MET A 69 -16.21 -19.78 3.87
N LYS A 70 -15.00 -19.96 3.33
CA LYS A 70 -14.28 -21.25 3.29
C LYS A 70 -13.15 -21.24 4.30
N LYS A 71 -12.82 -22.41 4.85
CA LYS A 71 -11.55 -22.59 5.58
C LYS A 71 -10.40 -22.24 4.64
N ALA A 72 -9.40 -21.56 5.19
CA ALA A 72 -8.23 -21.13 4.45
C ALA A 72 -6.95 -21.68 5.09
N THR A 73 -5.90 -21.73 4.29
CA THR A 73 -4.51 -21.85 4.72
C THR A 73 -3.92 -20.47 5.01
N CYS A 74 -2.85 -20.40 5.80
CA CYS A 74 -2.14 -19.13 6.05
C CYS A 74 -1.63 -18.52 4.74
N VAL A 75 -1.13 -19.34 3.81
CA VAL A 75 -0.70 -18.92 2.48
C VAL A 75 -1.84 -18.29 1.68
N GLU A 76 -3.04 -18.89 1.68
CA GLU A 76 -4.19 -18.29 1.02
C GLU A 76 -4.56 -16.94 1.63
N VAL A 77 -4.51 -16.81 2.96
CA VAL A 77 -4.75 -15.53 3.65
C VAL A 77 -3.73 -14.49 3.23
N VAL A 78 -2.43 -14.82 3.16
CA VAL A 78 -1.41 -13.85 2.69
C VAL A 78 -1.70 -13.41 1.26
N LYS A 79 -2.02 -14.35 0.36
CA LYS A 79 -2.36 -14.01 -1.02
C LYS A 79 -3.59 -13.09 -1.12
N PHE A 80 -4.60 -13.34 -0.31
CA PHE A 80 -5.82 -12.55 -0.32
C PHE A 80 -5.64 -11.17 0.32
N ALA A 81 -5.03 -11.12 1.51
CA ALA A 81 -4.95 -9.94 2.36
C ALA A 81 -3.75 -9.04 2.06
N TYR A 82 -2.72 -9.53 1.36
CA TYR A 82 -1.46 -8.81 1.17
C TYR A 82 -0.94 -8.75 -0.27
N ALA A 83 -1.13 -9.78 -1.10
CA ALA A 83 -0.48 -9.82 -2.44
C ALA A 83 -0.92 -8.73 -3.43
N ASN A 84 -1.98 -7.97 -3.11
CA ASN A 84 -2.42 -6.82 -3.89
C ASN A 84 -2.61 -5.55 -3.05
N THR A 85 -2.29 -5.59 -1.75
CA THR A 85 -2.68 -4.55 -0.79
C THR A 85 -2.10 -3.20 -1.17
N PHE A 86 -0.86 -3.19 -1.62
CA PHE A 86 -0.16 -1.96 -1.95
C PHE A 86 -0.09 -1.67 -3.45
N LYS A 87 -0.53 -2.57 -4.33
CA LYS A 87 -0.46 -2.32 -5.78
C LYS A 87 -1.25 -1.09 -6.21
N GLU A 88 -2.48 -0.96 -5.71
CA GLU A 88 -3.31 0.21 -5.99
C GLU A 88 -2.78 1.47 -5.28
N ASP A 89 -2.23 1.35 -4.08
CA ASP A 89 -1.63 2.48 -3.37
C ASP A 89 -0.39 3.00 -4.12
N ILE A 90 0.53 2.11 -4.52
CA ILE A 90 1.70 2.43 -5.36
C ILE A 90 1.24 3.09 -6.67
N ARG A 91 0.22 2.53 -7.32
CA ARG A 91 -0.34 3.10 -8.56
C ARG A 91 -0.89 4.51 -8.32
N ARG A 92 -1.61 4.74 -7.22
CA ARG A 92 -2.15 6.07 -6.86
C ARG A 92 -1.03 7.06 -6.59
N ILE A 93 -0.03 6.67 -5.79
CA ILE A 93 1.13 7.51 -5.47
C ILE A 93 1.89 7.89 -6.75
N LYS A 94 2.15 6.94 -7.66
CA LYS A 94 2.81 7.20 -8.96
C LYS A 94 2.01 8.08 -9.90
N ASN A 95 0.69 8.20 -9.71
CA ASN A 95 -0.18 9.01 -10.56
C ASN A 95 -0.41 10.42 -10.01
N LEU A 96 0.08 10.72 -8.80
CA LEU A 96 0.07 12.07 -8.25
C LEU A 96 0.84 13.02 -9.19
N ASN A 97 0.33 14.24 -9.29
CA ASN A 97 0.88 15.37 -10.01
C ASN A 97 1.36 16.41 -8.98
N PRO A 98 2.54 16.23 -8.36
CA PRO A 98 2.98 17.07 -7.25
C PRO A 98 3.46 18.45 -7.67
N THR A 99 3.53 19.35 -6.69
CA THR A 99 4.45 20.50 -6.70
C THR A 99 5.90 20.01 -6.55
N GLU A 100 6.88 20.86 -6.91
CA GLU A 100 8.31 20.55 -6.65
C GLU A 100 8.59 20.23 -5.17
N GLU A 101 7.85 20.88 -4.25
CA GLU A 101 7.95 20.65 -2.81
C GLU A 101 7.49 19.23 -2.40
N ALA A 102 6.49 18.66 -3.09
CA ALA A 102 5.92 17.35 -2.75
C ALA A 102 6.62 16.17 -3.47
N GLU A 103 7.49 16.42 -4.46
CA GLU A 103 8.21 15.35 -5.18
C GLU A 103 9.04 14.43 -4.26
N PRO A 104 9.81 14.95 -3.27
CA PRO A 104 10.57 14.09 -2.37
C PRO A 104 9.68 13.19 -1.51
N ILE A 105 8.49 13.68 -1.13
CA ILE A 105 7.50 12.93 -0.34
C ILE A 105 6.97 11.75 -1.16
N ILE A 106 6.61 12.00 -2.42
CA ILE A 106 6.12 10.94 -3.33
C ILE A 106 7.20 9.89 -3.56
N LYS A 107 8.45 10.31 -3.79
CA LYS A 107 9.55 9.38 -3.95
C LYS A 107 9.73 8.51 -2.71
N ALA A 108 9.74 9.10 -1.51
CA ALA A 108 9.84 8.36 -0.26
C ALA A 108 8.63 7.42 -0.04
N GLY A 109 7.43 7.86 -0.41
CA GLY A 109 6.22 7.04 -0.39
C GLY A 109 6.33 5.83 -1.33
N ILE A 110 6.76 6.01 -2.57
CA ILE A 110 6.97 4.88 -3.50
C ILE A 110 8.01 3.91 -2.93
N GLU A 111 9.16 4.42 -2.45
CA GLU A 111 10.22 3.60 -1.85
C GLU A 111 9.71 2.79 -0.63
N LEU A 112 8.84 3.36 0.20
CA LEU A 112 8.23 2.68 1.35
C LEU A 112 7.26 1.57 0.89
N PHE A 113 6.32 1.92 0.01
CA PHE A 113 5.24 1.03 -0.39
C PHE A 113 5.73 -0.14 -1.27
N GLU A 114 6.70 0.11 -2.16
CA GLU A 114 7.32 -0.97 -2.95
C GLU A 114 8.11 -1.93 -2.06
N TYR A 115 8.77 -1.41 -1.00
CA TYR A 115 9.53 -2.24 -0.08
C TYR A 115 8.65 -3.18 0.75
N VAL A 116 7.54 -2.67 1.31
CA VAL A 116 6.59 -3.51 2.05
C VAL A 116 5.84 -4.48 1.13
N ASP A 117 5.53 -4.10 -0.12
CA ASP A 117 4.94 -5.01 -1.11
C ASP A 117 5.89 -6.18 -1.41
N GLU A 118 7.20 -5.93 -1.52
CA GLU A 118 8.20 -6.99 -1.68
C GLU A 118 8.22 -7.94 -0.47
N ILE A 119 8.23 -7.41 0.75
CA ILE A 119 8.20 -8.21 1.99
C ILE A 119 6.97 -9.12 2.02
N GLN A 120 5.81 -8.58 1.69
CA GLN A 120 4.55 -9.31 1.72
C GLN A 120 4.47 -10.40 0.64
N ASN A 121 5.00 -10.14 -0.55
CA ASN A 121 4.99 -11.12 -1.64
C ASN A 121 6.05 -12.21 -1.48
N LYS A 122 7.09 -12.00 -0.67
CA LYS A 122 8.19 -12.95 -0.49
C LYS A 122 8.24 -13.53 0.92
N ASP A 123 8.54 -12.72 1.92
CA ASP A 123 8.86 -13.18 3.27
C ASP A 123 7.60 -13.65 4.01
N PHE A 124 6.49 -12.93 3.88
CA PHE A 124 5.22 -13.37 4.46
C PHE A 124 4.75 -14.69 3.89
N MET A 125 4.97 -14.91 2.59
CA MET A 125 4.64 -16.17 1.93
C MET A 125 5.46 -17.34 2.47
N VAL A 126 6.75 -17.13 2.77
CA VAL A 126 7.62 -18.15 3.37
C VAL A 126 7.14 -18.52 4.77
N ILE A 127 6.92 -17.53 5.64
CA ILE A 127 6.54 -17.79 7.04
C ILE A 127 5.12 -18.37 7.13
N ALA A 128 4.18 -17.89 6.30
CA ALA A 128 2.84 -18.48 6.21
C ALA A 128 2.89 -19.96 5.78
N LYS A 129 3.79 -20.31 4.84
CA LYS A 129 4.00 -21.70 4.43
C LYS A 129 4.57 -22.54 5.57
N MET A 130 5.48 -22.01 6.39
CA MET A 130 5.98 -22.72 7.58
C MET A 130 4.86 -23.06 8.55
N ILE A 131 3.93 -22.13 8.79
CA ILE A 131 2.72 -22.37 9.61
C ILE A 131 1.85 -23.46 8.96
N ASP A 132 1.70 -23.43 7.63
CA ASP A 132 0.94 -24.42 6.87
C ASP A 132 1.51 -25.84 6.92
N GLU A 133 2.84 -25.95 6.87
CA GLU A 133 3.58 -27.20 6.95
C GLU A 133 3.73 -27.75 8.39
N GLY A 134 3.25 -27.03 9.40
CA GLY A 134 3.30 -27.47 10.79
C GLY A 134 4.71 -27.41 11.38
N LYS A 135 5.52 -26.43 10.96
CA LYS A 135 6.80 -26.11 11.61
C LYS A 135 6.61 -25.76 13.09
N SER A 136 7.67 -25.94 13.87
CA SER A 136 7.64 -25.61 15.30
C SER A 136 7.43 -24.11 15.52
N ASP A 137 6.87 -23.78 16.68
CA ASP A 137 6.66 -22.38 17.08
C ASP A 137 7.99 -21.63 17.15
N GLU A 138 9.05 -22.29 17.62
CA GLU A 138 10.40 -21.74 17.69
C GLU A 138 10.97 -21.43 16.29
N GLU A 139 10.78 -22.30 15.30
CA GLU A 139 11.21 -22.04 13.91
C GLU A 139 10.46 -20.85 13.30
N ILE A 140 9.14 -20.76 13.54
CA ILE A 140 8.29 -19.69 13.01
C ILE A 140 8.66 -18.34 13.66
N ASP A 141 8.85 -18.34 14.98
CA ASP A 141 9.20 -17.13 15.72
C ASP A 141 10.62 -16.64 15.39
N ALA A 142 11.57 -17.56 15.18
CA ALA A 142 12.90 -17.20 14.71
C ALA A 142 12.86 -16.55 13.31
N ALA A 143 12.07 -17.09 12.38
CA ALA A 143 11.94 -16.53 11.04
C ALA A 143 11.25 -15.15 11.05
N ALA A 144 10.19 -14.99 11.85
CA ALA A 144 9.50 -13.72 12.00
C ALA A 144 10.38 -12.66 12.67
N LYS A 145 11.10 -13.03 13.74
CA LYS A 145 12.06 -12.17 14.40
C LYS A 145 13.19 -11.74 13.47
N GLN A 146 13.73 -12.67 12.67
CA GLN A 146 14.75 -12.33 11.67
C GLN A 146 14.22 -11.29 10.67
N LEU A 147 12.95 -11.39 10.26
CA LEU A 147 12.34 -10.43 9.36
C LEU A 147 12.24 -9.04 10.01
N ASP A 148 11.81 -8.95 11.27
CA ASP A 148 11.76 -7.70 12.04
C ASP A 148 13.18 -7.11 12.24
N ASP A 149 14.15 -7.92 12.69
CA ASP A 149 15.53 -7.52 12.97
C ASP A 149 16.34 -7.16 11.71
N THR A 150 15.79 -7.35 10.51
CA THR A 150 16.47 -7.01 9.24
C THR A 150 15.64 -6.06 8.40
N LYS A 151 14.57 -6.55 7.78
CA LYS A 151 13.71 -5.76 6.89
C LYS A 151 12.77 -4.84 7.65
N GLY A 152 12.39 -5.19 8.88
CA GLY A 152 11.63 -4.31 9.77
C GLY A 152 12.38 -3.01 10.06
N ILE A 153 13.68 -3.09 10.39
CA ILE A 153 14.52 -1.90 10.61
C ILE A 153 14.55 -0.99 9.36
N ILE A 154 14.76 -1.57 8.17
CA ILE A 154 14.79 -0.80 6.92
C ILE A 154 13.41 -0.20 6.60
N LEU A 155 12.33 -0.92 6.93
CA LEU A 155 10.97 -0.42 6.77
C LEU A 155 10.73 0.80 7.68
N ASP A 156 11.15 0.73 8.94
CA ASP A 156 11.03 1.84 9.91
C ASP A 156 11.83 3.07 9.47
N GLU A 157 13.03 2.88 8.93
CA GLU A 157 13.84 3.96 8.35
C GLU A 157 13.13 4.64 7.17
N LYS A 158 12.55 3.84 6.26
CA LYS A 158 11.78 4.35 5.11
C LYS A 158 10.53 5.09 5.54
N GLN A 159 9.82 4.55 6.53
CA GLN A 159 8.62 5.17 7.08
C GLN A 159 8.97 6.49 7.76
N SER A 160 10.02 6.52 8.58
CA SER A 160 10.50 7.72 9.25
C SER A 160 10.88 8.80 8.23
N LYS A 161 11.70 8.44 7.23
CA LYS A 161 12.07 9.36 6.13
C LYS A 161 10.86 9.95 5.42
N MET A 162 9.84 9.13 5.15
CA MET A 162 8.60 9.59 4.51
C MET A 162 7.84 10.57 5.42
N MET A 163 7.68 10.24 6.70
CA MET A 163 6.96 11.08 7.67
C MET A 163 7.69 12.40 7.97
N ASP A 164 9.02 12.37 8.04
CA ASP A 164 9.87 13.55 8.26
C ASP A 164 9.75 14.58 7.12
N LEU A 165 9.38 14.13 5.92
CA LEU A 165 9.06 15.00 4.78
C LEU A 165 7.59 15.40 4.76
N LEU A 166 6.69 14.45 5.06
CA LEU A 166 5.25 14.64 4.93
C LEU A 166 4.67 15.57 6.00
N LEU A 167 5.09 15.44 7.25
CA LEU A 167 4.52 16.21 8.36
C LEU A 167 4.82 17.71 8.24
N PRO A 168 6.07 18.15 7.98
CA PRO A 168 6.35 19.58 7.78
C PRO A 168 5.60 20.15 6.57
N TYR A 169 5.49 19.39 5.48
CA TYR A 169 4.71 19.79 4.31
C TYR A 169 3.22 19.98 4.64
N ALA A 170 2.64 19.04 5.41
CA ALA A 170 1.27 19.13 5.89
C ALA A 170 1.04 20.36 6.77
N ASP A 171 1.90 20.57 7.76
CA ASP A 171 1.85 21.73 8.67
C ASP A 171 1.99 23.06 7.88
N ALA A 172 2.91 23.15 6.92
CA ALA A 172 3.15 24.35 6.10
C ALA A 172 1.96 24.70 5.19
N ASN A 173 1.18 23.69 4.81
CA ASN A 173 0.04 23.84 3.89
C ASN A 173 -1.32 23.79 4.60
N GLY A 174 -1.36 23.76 5.94
CA GLY A 174 -2.60 23.78 6.71
C GLY A 174 -3.44 22.50 6.61
N VAL A 175 -2.81 21.36 6.32
CA VAL A 175 -3.49 20.05 6.29
C VAL A 175 -3.81 19.63 7.72
N GLU A 176 -5.08 19.34 8.02
CA GLU A 176 -5.51 18.87 9.33
C GLU A 176 -5.31 17.36 9.48
N TYR A 177 -4.59 16.93 10.52
CA TYR A 177 -4.42 15.53 10.86
C TYR A 177 -4.35 15.32 12.38
N ARG A 178 -4.73 14.13 12.86
CA ARG A 178 -4.59 13.78 14.28
C ARG A 178 -3.13 13.46 14.58
N LYS A 179 -2.53 14.19 15.51
CA LYS A 179 -1.24 13.82 16.12
C LYS A 179 -1.54 12.72 17.15
N PHE A 180 -0.92 11.56 16.98
CA PHE A 180 -1.05 10.41 17.88
C PHE A 180 0.05 10.44 18.94
#